data_AF-A0AAV6KRY8-F1
#
_entry.id   AF-A0AAV6KRY8-F1
#
_cell.length_a   1.000
_cell.length_b   1.000
_cell.length_c   1.000
_cell.angle_alpha   90.00
_cell.angle_beta   90.00
_cell.angle_gamma   90.00
#
_symmetry.space_group_name_H-M   'P 1'
#
loop_
_entity.id
_entity.type
_entity.pdbx_description
1 polymer ?
#
loop_
_entity_poly.entity_id
_entity_poly.type
_entity_poly.pdbx_seq_one_letter_code
_entity_poly.pdbx_strand_id
1 'polypeptide(L)'
;MEEPELSSSSPLAKASRAYKSAKQRVDAVDKENFTYSYSVIEGDGFAGIVESISYHIKIVAAPEGGSICKNRSIYTTKGNAQVSEEEIKASKERASGMFKAIEAYLLANPDA
;
A
#
# COMPACT_ATOMS: atom_id res chain seq x y z
N MET A 1 -6.40 -9.06 21.83
CA MET A 1 -5.81 -9.30 20.50
C MET A 1 -4.55 -8.46 20.48
N GLU A 2 -3.41 -9.12 20.67
CA GLU A 2 -2.09 -8.51 20.87
C GLU A 2 -1.56 -8.04 19.51
N GLU A 3 -1.08 -6.80 19.42
CA GLU A 3 -0.45 -6.31 18.19
C GLU A 3 0.86 -7.09 17.95
N PRO A 4 1.13 -7.59 16.73
CA PRO A 4 2.37 -8.29 16.46
C PRO A 4 3.55 -7.31 16.53
N GLU A 5 4.47 -7.55 17.47
CA GLU A 5 5.68 -6.74 17.63
C GLU A 5 6.53 -6.76 16.36
N LEU A 6 6.65 -5.59 15.73
CA LEU A 6 7.47 -5.38 14.54
C LEU A 6 8.95 -5.29 14.97
N SER A 7 9.77 -6.22 14.46
CA SER A 7 11.21 -6.30 14.72
C SER A 7 11.91 -4.95 14.53
N SER A 8 12.59 -4.53 15.61
CA SER A 8 13.08 -3.18 15.88
C SER A 8 14.31 -2.75 15.06
N SER A 9 14.54 -3.26 13.85
CA SER A 9 15.79 -3.03 13.11
C SER A 9 15.68 -2.25 11.79
N SER A 10 14.51 -2.10 11.16
CA SER A 10 14.43 -1.41 9.86
C SER A 10 14.25 0.11 9.99
N PRO A 11 14.89 0.95 9.15
CA PRO A 11 14.69 2.41 9.15
C PRO A 11 13.24 2.83 8.90
N LEU A 12 12.50 2.11 8.06
CA LEU A 12 11.06 2.30 7.86
C LEU A 12 10.18 1.76 9.02
N ALA A 13 10.68 0.86 9.89
CA ALA A 13 9.98 0.42 11.11
C ALA A 13 10.42 1.17 12.37
N LYS A 14 11.61 1.78 12.39
CA LYS A 14 12.09 2.66 13.46
C LYS A 14 11.49 4.05 13.32
N ALA A 15 10.17 4.11 13.26
CA ALA A 15 9.43 5.24 13.74
C ALA A 15 8.33 4.68 14.64
N SER A 16 8.51 4.84 15.95
CA SER A 16 7.42 4.83 16.95
C SER A 16 6.42 5.97 16.73
N ARG A 17 6.37 6.52 15.51
CA ARG A 17 5.48 7.55 15.05
C ARG A 17 4.67 6.90 13.94
N ALA A 18 3.41 6.61 14.23
CA ALA A 18 2.43 6.39 13.17
C ALA A 18 2.63 7.46 12.09
N TYR A 19 2.69 7.05 10.82
CA TYR A 19 2.72 7.97 9.70
C TYR A 19 1.53 8.93 9.86
N LYS A 20 1.82 10.19 10.18
CA LYS A 20 0.84 11.19 10.60
C LYS A 20 0.00 11.67 9.44
N SER A 21 0.63 11.75 8.27
CA SER A 21 -0.02 12.28 7.07
C SER A 21 0.73 11.85 5.82
N ALA A 22 -0.04 11.57 4.78
CA ALA A 22 0.46 11.41 3.43
C ALA A 22 -0.41 12.23 2.47
N LYS A 23 0.21 12.76 1.42
CA LYS A 23 -0.48 13.43 0.32
C LYS A 23 -0.52 12.49 -0.86
N GLN A 24 -1.74 12.11 -1.23
CA GLN A 24 -1.99 11.26 -2.37
C GLN A 24 -2.52 12.10 -3.53
N ARG A 25 -2.08 11.76 -4.74
CA ARG A 25 -2.62 12.29 -5.99
C ARG A 25 -3.19 11.12 -6.78
N VAL A 26 -4.45 11.25 -7.19
CA VAL A 26 -5.04 10.33 -8.17
C VAL A 26 -4.41 10.62 -9.53
N ASP A 27 -3.81 9.61 -10.14
CA ASP A 27 -3.17 9.73 -11.46
C ASP A 27 -4.12 9.29 -12.58
N ALA A 28 -4.89 8.21 -12.37
CA ALA A 28 -5.88 7.75 -13.33
C ALA A 28 -6.98 6.89 -12.66
N VAL A 29 -8.18 6.94 -13.24
CA VAL A 29 -9.31 6.08 -12.89
C VAL A 29 -9.91 5.55 -14.18
N ASP A 30 -9.95 4.24 -14.33
CA ASP A 30 -10.60 3.56 -15.46
C ASP A 30 -11.61 2.55 -14.91
N LYS A 31 -12.88 2.92 -15.03
CA LYS A 31 -14.00 2.11 -14.53
C LYS A 31 -14.30 0.92 -15.44
N GLU A 32 -13.99 1.00 -16.73
CA GLU A 32 -14.28 -0.06 -17.70
C GLU A 32 -13.30 -1.22 -17.53
N ASN A 33 -12.02 -0.91 -17.30
CA ASN A 33 -10.97 -1.90 -17.11
C ASN A 33 -10.66 -2.22 -15.64
N PHE A 34 -11.42 -1.62 -14.70
CA PHE A 34 -11.23 -1.73 -13.26
C PHE A 34 -9.78 -1.46 -12.83
N THR A 35 -9.22 -0.37 -13.34
CA THR A 35 -7.87 0.08 -12.98
C THR A 35 -7.90 1.43 -12.28
N TYR A 36 -7.00 1.57 -11.32
CA TYR A 36 -6.84 2.78 -10.52
C TYR A 36 -5.36 2.98 -10.25
N SER A 37 -4.85 4.17 -10.52
CA SER A 37 -3.49 4.54 -10.16
C SER A 37 -3.44 5.83 -9.38
N TYR A 38 -2.59 5.83 -8.35
CA TYR A 38 -2.36 6.98 -7.51
C TYR A 38 -0.89 7.02 -7.08
N SER A 39 -0.42 8.21 -6.74
CA SER A 39 0.93 8.42 -6.23
C SER A 39 0.87 9.05 -4.85
N VAL A 40 1.67 8.54 -3.93
CA VAL A 40 2.02 9.26 -2.71
C VAL A 40 3.18 10.18 -3.07
N ILE A 41 2.93 11.48 -3.02
CA ILE A 41 3.89 12.52 -3.45
C ILE A 41 4.54 13.23 -2.27
N GLU A 42 3.93 13.16 -1.09
CA GLU A 42 4.50 13.63 0.17
C GLU A 42 4.06 12.65 1.28
N GLY A 43 4.94 12.34 2.20
CA GLY A 43 4.63 11.47 3.33
C GLY A 43 5.76 11.47 4.35
N ASP A 44 5.42 11.53 5.63
CA ASP A 44 6.41 11.47 6.70
C ASP A 44 7.10 10.10 6.79
N GLY A 45 6.51 9.07 6.18
CA GLY A 45 7.11 7.75 6.02
C GLY A 45 8.21 7.63 4.97
N PHE A 46 8.49 8.67 4.19
CA PHE A 46 9.55 8.61 3.17
C PHE A 46 10.95 8.68 3.75
N ALA A 47 11.11 9.09 5.02
CA ALA A 47 12.37 9.15 5.77
C ALA A 47 13.52 9.87 5.02
N GLY A 48 13.19 10.74 4.06
CA GLY A 48 14.17 11.40 3.19
C GLY A 48 14.82 10.49 2.14
N ILE A 49 14.41 9.23 2.03
CA ILE A 49 14.95 8.21 1.09
C ILE A 49 14.09 8.13 -0.17
N VAL A 50 12.78 8.21 -0.03
CA VAL A 50 11.81 8.09 -1.13
C VAL A 50 11.35 9.48 -1.58
N GLU A 51 11.27 9.71 -2.89
CA GLU A 51 10.68 10.90 -3.50
C GLU A 51 9.18 10.75 -3.68
N SER A 52 8.76 9.60 -4.21
CA SER A 52 7.35 9.27 -4.42
C SER A 52 7.16 7.76 -4.50
N ILE A 53 5.93 7.31 -4.23
CA ILE A 53 5.51 5.93 -4.48
C ILE A 53 4.31 5.95 -5.40
N SER A 54 4.41 5.32 -6.56
CA SER A 54 3.29 5.16 -7.50
C SER A 54 2.69 3.77 -7.38
N TYR A 55 1.37 3.71 -7.28
CA TYR A 55 0.60 2.49 -7.19
C TYR A 55 -0.25 2.33 -8.44
N HIS A 56 -0.19 1.14 -9.04
CA HIS A 56 -1.05 0.74 -10.14
C HIS A 56 -1.85 -0.47 -9.69
N ILE A 57 -3.15 -0.28 -9.54
CA ILE A 57 -4.09 -1.28 -9.09
C ILE A 57 -4.95 -1.70 -10.26
N LYS A 58 -5.12 -3.02 -10.42
CA LYS A 58 -6.05 -3.62 -11.37
C LYS A 58 -6.82 -4.74 -10.69
N ILE A 59 -8.14 -4.68 -10.77
CA ILE A 59 -9.02 -5.73 -10.27
C ILE A 59 -9.49 -6.56 -11.46
N VAL A 60 -9.40 -7.89 -11.36
CA VAL A 60 -9.90 -8.82 -12.37
C VAL A 60 -10.78 -9.87 -11.73
N ALA A 61 -11.77 -10.36 -12.47
CA ALA A 61 -12.57 -11.50 -12.02
C ALA A 61 -11.67 -12.74 -11.84
N ALA A 62 -11.90 -13.50 -10.76
CA ALA A 62 -11.25 -14.79 -10.57
C ALA A 62 -12.09 -15.91 -11.23
N PRO A 63 -11.46 -17.00 -11.74
CA PRO A 63 -12.19 -18.09 -12.40
C PRO A 63 -13.28 -18.74 -11.53
N GLU A 64 -13.03 -18.87 -10.23
CA GLU A 64 -13.90 -19.54 -9.25
C GLU A 64 -14.91 -18.58 -8.58
N GLY A 65 -15.11 -17.39 -9.14
CA GLY A 65 -15.86 -16.30 -8.52
C GLY A 65 -15.01 -15.41 -7.61
N GLY A 66 -15.53 -14.23 -7.27
CA GLY A 66 -14.78 -13.19 -6.56
C GLY A 66 -13.82 -12.42 -7.48
N SER A 67 -12.75 -11.86 -6.91
CA SER A 67 -11.81 -11.02 -7.66
C SER A 67 -10.35 -11.19 -7.21
N ILE A 68 -9.42 -10.86 -8.11
CA ILE A 68 -7.98 -10.78 -7.85
C ILE A 68 -7.57 -9.32 -7.97
N CYS A 69 -7.09 -8.74 -6.87
CA CYS A 69 -6.49 -7.41 -6.86
C CYS A 69 -4.99 -7.51 -7.16
N LYS A 70 -4.57 -7.02 -8.33
CA LYS A 70 -3.16 -6.89 -8.71
C LYS A 70 -2.70 -5.48 -8.35
N ASN A 71 -1.74 -5.38 -7.44
CA ASN A 71 -1.12 -4.11 -7.05
C ASN A 71 0.36 -4.12 -7.45
N ARG A 72 0.77 -3.10 -8.21
CA ARG A 72 2.18 -2.82 -8.51
C ARG A 72 2.57 -1.50 -7.85
N SER A 73 3.57 -1.56 -6.97
CA SER A 73 4.16 -0.38 -6.33
C SER A 73 5.52 -0.07 -6.95
N ILE A 74 5.74 1.21 -7.26
CA ILE A 74 7.00 1.72 -7.82
C ILE A 74 7.54 2.74 -6.82
N TYR A 75 8.75 2.50 -6.32
CA TYR A 75 9.42 3.40 -5.39
C TYR A 75 10.44 4.23 -6.16
N THR A 76 10.25 5.53 -6.20
CA THR A 76 11.24 6.47 -6.74
C THR A 76 12.08 6.96 -5.58
N THR A 77 13.36 6.63 -5.56
CA THR A 77 14.29 6.99 -4.47
C THR A 77 15.10 8.24 -4.83
N LYS A 78 15.57 8.94 -3.79
CA LYS A 78 16.49 10.06 -3.94
C LYS A 78 17.88 9.55 -4.29
N GLY A 79 18.42 10.02 -5.41
CA GLY A 79 19.76 9.65 -5.86
C GLY A 79 19.92 8.13 -6.04
N ASN A 80 20.95 7.56 -5.43
CA ASN A 80 21.26 6.12 -5.51
C ASN A 80 20.76 5.33 -4.28
N ALA A 81 19.85 5.90 -3.48
CA ALA A 81 19.32 5.19 -2.34
C ALA A 81 18.50 3.97 -2.78
N GLN A 82 18.58 2.89 -2.01
CA GLN A 82 17.83 1.66 -2.26
C GLN A 82 16.81 1.45 -1.14
N VAL A 83 15.62 0.98 -1.52
CA VAL A 83 14.62 0.48 -0.56
C VAL A 83 14.92 -0.98 -0.31
N SER A 84 15.02 -1.38 0.95
CA SER A 84 15.35 -2.78 1.28
C SER A 84 14.18 -3.72 1.02
N GLU A 85 14.46 -5.01 0.85
CA GLU A 85 13.42 -6.02 0.64
C GLU A 85 12.47 -6.10 1.86
N GLU A 86 13.00 -5.94 3.07
CA GLU A 86 12.23 -5.91 4.31
C GLU A 86 11.24 -4.73 4.32
N GLU A 87 11.66 -3.57 3.81
CA GLU A 87 10.82 -2.37 3.72
C GLU A 87 9.70 -2.56 2.69
N ILE A 88 10.01 -3.18 1.55
CA ILE A 88 9.03 -3.57 0.54
C ILE A 88 8.02 -4.57 1.12
N LYS A 89 8.50 -5.58 1.86
CA LYS A 89 7.65 -6.60 2.49
C LYS A 89 6.73 -5.99 3.55
N ALA A 90 7.26 -5.12 4.41
CA ALA A 90 6.46 -4.44 5.42
C ALA A 90 5.38 -3.54 4.79
N SER A 91 5.69 -2.84 3.69
CA SER A 91 4.71 -2.06 2.93
C SER A 91 3.61 -2.95 2.34
N LYS A 92 3.98 -4.10 1.77
CA LYS A 92 3.03 -5.10 1.24
C LYS A 92 2.11 -5.67 2.33
N GLU A 93 2.65 -5.98 3.51
CA GLU A 93 1.87 -6.51 4.64
C GLU A 93 0.84 -5.49 5.14
N ARG A 94 1.22 -4.21 5.24
CA ARG A 94 0.27 -3.14 5.58
C ARG A 94 -0.86 -3.00 4.56
N ALA A 95 -0.52 -3.00 3.26
CA ALA A 95 -1.51 -2.94 2.19
C ALA A 95 -2.46 -4.15 2.22
N SER A 96 -1.93 -5.34 2.49
CA SER A 96 -2.72 -6.57 2.66
C SER A 96 -3.66 -6.50 3.86
N GLY A 97 -3.19 -5.96 5.00
CA GLY A 97 -4.02 -5.76 6.20
C GLY A 97 -5.21 -4.84 5.92
N MET A 98 -4.98 -3.70 5.26
CA MET A 98 -6.05 -2.78 4.87
C MET A 98 -7.06 -3.44 3.91
N PHE A 99 -6.56 -4.18 2.91
CA PHE A 99 -7.43 -4.88 1.95
C PHE A 99 -8.32 -5.92 2.63
N LYS A 100 -7.76 -6.72 3.54
CA LYS A 100 -8.53 -7.70 4.33
C LYS A 100 -9.58 -7.05 5.24
N ALA A 101 -9.30 -5.88 5.80
CA ALA A 101 -10.27 -5.15 6.61
C ALA A 101 -11.48 -4.70 5.76
N ILE A 102 -11.23 -4.18 4.55
CA ILE A 102 -12.29 -3.80 3.60
C ILE A 102 -13.09 -5.04 3.17
N GLU A 103 -12.41 -6.14 2.82
CA GLU A 103 -13.05 -7.41 2.46
C GLU A 103 -13.95 -7.92 3.59
N ALA A 104 -13.44 -7.98 4.83
CA ALA A 104 -14.22 -8.41 5.99
C ALA A 104 -15.44 -7.52 6.24
N TYR A 105 -15.31 -6.21 6.05
CA TYR A 105 -16.43 -5.28 6.17
C TYR A 105 -17.50 -5.55 5.10
N LEU A 106 -17.12 -5.67 3.82
CA LEU A 106 -18.07 -5.94 2.73
C LEU A 106 -18.74 -7.31 2.87
N LEU A 107 -18.02 -8.34 3.34
CA LEU A 107 -18.59 -9.65 3.62
C LEU A 107 -19.63 -9.61 4.75
N ALA A 108 -19.41 -8.78 5.78
CA ALA A 108 -20.36 -8.59 6.87
C ALA A 108 -21.54 -7.69 6.50
N ASN A 109 -21.45 -6.92 5.41
CA ASN A 109 -22.44 -5.95 4.97
C ASN A 109 -22.75 -6.14 3.46
N PRO A 110 -23.48 -7.20 3.07
CA PRO A 110 -23.66 -7.58 1.67
C PRO A 110 -24.47 -6.58 0.82
N ASP A 111 -25.19 -5.66 1.46
CA ASP A 111 -26.04 -4.65 0.81
C ASP A 111 -25.41 -3.25 0.76
N ALA A 112 -24.13 -3.12 1.11
CA ALA A 112 -23.40 -1.83 1.16
C ALA A 112 -23.09 -1.21 -0.21
#